data_AF-A0A2V2FN36-F1
#
_entry.id   AF-A0A2V2FN36-F1
#
_cell.length_a   1.000
_cell.length_b   1.000
_cell.length_c   1.000
_cell.angle_alpha   90.00
_cell.angle_beta   90.00
_cell.angle_gamma   90.00
#
_symmetry.space_group_name_H-M   'P 1'
#
loop_
_entity.id
_entity.type
_entity.pdbx_description
1 polymer ?
#
loop_
_entity_poly.entity_id
_entity_poly.type
_entity_poly.pdbx_seq_one_letter_code
_entity_poly.pdbx_strand_id
1 'polypeptide(L)'
;MKHDLSLLLVILLLFGCAGCTTSDKENAAEIANRLQQAFAEQAESTEAPASLPSPVPQVTPEIPVPDAGTADPAPSSEAQPILCDVLFGEDIDGDRFTVLLDDVVWVNWDDVDLIAEYGLEDAWFDNDYELYNAEEAFIPMIAFKNGNTEFFMVDWEDDFLRSVPVSSDEFIAFMRGREAPMLADVTIEGEYVTAIREIYVP
;
A
#
# COMPACT_ATOMS: atom_id res chain seq x y z
N MET A 1 -50.05 -18.98 -1.14
CA MET A 1 -48.90 -18.26 -0.55
C MET A 1 -48.59 -18.86 0.81
N LYS A 2 -47.71 -19.86 0.85
CA LYS A 2 -47.22 -20.54 2.08
C LYS A 2 -45.79 -21.08 1.89
N HIS A 3 -44.92 -20.35 1.20
CA HIS A 3 -43.52 -20.78 0.99
C HIS A 3 -42.44 -19.79 1.46
N ASP A 4 -42.79 -18.57 1.88
CA ASP A 4 -41.75 -17.59 2.25
C ASP A 4 -41.27 -17.63 3.71
N LEU A 5 -41.98 -18.32 4.61
CA LEU A 5 -41.57 -18.37 6.02
C LEU A 5 -40.47 -19.40 6.29
N SER A 6 -40.30 -20.39 5.39
CA SER A 6 -39.36 -21.49 5.61
C SER A 6 -37.95 -21.21 5.10
N LEU A 7 -37.79 -20.29 4.13
CA LEU A 7 -36.47 -19.92 3.59
C LEU A 7 -35.74 -18.95 4.53
N LEU A 8 -36.48 -18.03 5.16
CA LEU A 8 -35.92 -17.03 6.06
C LEU A 8 -35.41 -17.65 7.38
N LEU A 9 -36.02 -18.76 7.82
CA LEU A 9 -35.58 -19.51 9.00
C LEU A 9 -34.29 -20.32 8.73
N VAL A 10 -34.06 -20.76 7.49
CA VAL A 10 -32.86 -21.53 7.10
C VAL A 10 -31.64 -20.61 6.96
N ILE A 11 -31.82 -19.38 6.49
CA ILE A 11 -30.74 -18.38 6.42
C ILE A 11 -30.34 -17.95 7.85
N LEU A 12 -31.29 -17.73 8.76
CA LEU A 12 -30.97 -17.39 10.16
C LEU A 12 -30.30 -18.54 10.93
N LEU A 13 -30.48 -19.80 10.51
CA LEU A 13 -29.79 -20.95 11.11
C LEU A 13 -28.39 -21.21 10.53
N LEU A 14 -28.10 -20.76 9.31
CA LEU A 14 -26.76 -20.86 8.71
C LEU A 14 -25.79 -19.78 9.19
N PHE A 15 -26.29 -18.62 9.62
CA PHE A 15 -25.46 -17.57 10.26
C PHE A 15 -25.37 -17.69 11.80
N GLY A 16 -25.93 -18.76 12.38
CA GLY A 16 -25.99 -18.96 13.83
C GLY A 16 -24.84 -19.78 14.43
N CYS A 17 -23.87 -20.23 13.63
CA CYS A 17 -22.79 -21.12 14.10
C CYS A 17 -21.45 -20.84 13.39
N ALA A 18 -20.92 -19.63 13.54
CA ALA A 18 -19.47 -19.39 13.51
C ALA A 18 -19.19 -18.34 14.58
N GLY A 19 -18.43 -18.73 15.60
CA GLY A 19 -18.29 -18.00 16.85
C GLY A 19 -17.75 -16.60 16.64
N CYS A 20 -18.29 -15.67 17.42
CA CYS A 20 -17.59 -14.47 17.82
C CYS A 20 -16.19 -14.84 18.32
N THR A 21 -15.16 -14.61 17.52
CA THR A 21 -13.84 -14.32 18.05
C THR A 21 -13.79 -12.82 18.24
N THR A 22 -13.70 -12.40 19.50
CA THR A 22 -13.49 -11.02 19.93
C THR A 22 -12.14 -10.43 19.49
N SER A 23 -11.35 -11.15 18.68
CA SER A 23 -9.97 -10.82 18.31
C SER A 23 -9.86 -9.70 17.27
N ASP A 24 -10.80 -9.60 16.33
CA ASP A 24 -10.63 -8.67 15.18
C ASP A 24 -10.95 -7.21 15.53
N LYS A 25 -11.75 -6.99 16.60
CA LYS A 25 -12.02 -5.64 17.12
C LYS A 25 -10.92 -5.14 18.05
N GLU A 26 -10.20 -6.04 18.72
CA GLU A 26 -9.07 -5.68 19.57
C GLU A 26 -7.85 -5.29 18.72
N ASN A 27 -7.62 -5.95 17.57
CA ASN A 27 -6.53 -5.60 16.65
C ASN A 27 -6.69 -4.22 15.99
N ALA A 28 -7.89 -3.87 15.50
CA ALA A 28 -8.12 -2.56 14.88
C ALA A 28 -7.96 -1.41 15.89
N ALA A 29 -8.40 -1.61 17.14
CA ALA A 29 -8.25 -0.63 18.20
C ALA A 29 -6.78 -0.47 18.64
N GLU A 30 -6.01 -1.57 18.69
CA GLU A 30 -4.59 -1.53 19.02
C GLU A 30 -3.76 -0.83 17.92
N ILE A 31 -4.06 -1.07 16.65
CA ILE A 31 -3.42 -0.41 15.51
C ILE A 31 -3.71 1.11 15.53
N ALA A 32 -4.96 1.51 15.73
CA ALA A 32 -5.33 2.92 15.83
C ALA A 32 -4.65 3.63 17.02
N ASN A 33 -4.46 2.92 18.14
CA ASN A 33 -3.83 3.48 19.34
C ASN A 33 -2.30 3.62 19.17
N ARG A 34 -1.65 2.67 18.48
CA ARG A 34 -0.22 2.77 18.11
C ARG A 34 0.04 3.93 17.15
N LEU A 35 -0.83 4.13 16.17
CA LEU A 35 -0.77 5.28 15.25
C LEU A 35 -0.91 6.60 16.01
N GLN A 36 -1.89 6.73 16.91
CA GLN A 36 -2.06 7.93 17.72
C GLN A 36 -0.86 8.24 18.64
N GLN A 37 -0.22 7.22 19.22
CA GLN A 37 0.99 7.41 20.03
C GLN A 37 2.17 7.91 19.20
N ALA A 38 2.40 7.36 18.01
CA ALA A 38 3.46 7.81 17.12
C ALA A 38 3.30 9.29 16.69
N PHE A 39 2.05 9.73 16.46
CA PHE A 39 1.76 11.14 16.16
C PHE A 39 1.95 12.06 17.38
N ALA A 40 1.66 11.59 18.59
CA ALA A 40 1.85 12.37 19.82
C ALA A 40 3.34 12.58 20.15
N GLU A 41 4.19 11.56 19.95
CA GLU A 41 5.64 11.65 20.19
C GLU A 41 6.35 12.59 19.19
N GLN A 42 5.87 12.69 17.94
CA GLN A 42 6.37 13.68 16.99
C GLN A 42 5.96 15.12 17.33
N ALA A 43 4.80 15.31 17.97
CA ALA A 43 4.32 16.65 18.35
C ALA A 43 5.08 17.25 19.56
N GLU A 44 5.65 16.42 20.43
CA GLU A 44 6.39 16.88 21.62
C GLU A 44 7.87 17.24 21.33
N SER A 45 8.40 16.89 20.15
CA SER A 45 9.79 17.19 19.75
C SER A 45 9.94 18.52 18.99
N THR A 46 8.94 19.40 19.03
CA THR A 46 9.01 20.74 18.40
C THR A 46 8.63 21.84 19.40
N GLU A 47 9.46 22.04 20.42
CA GLU A 47 9.42 23.28 21.22
C GLU A 47 10.34 24.35 20.62
N ALA A 48 9.81 25.56 20.48
CA ALA A 48 10.27 26.64 19.61
C ALA A 48 11.24 27.64 20.32
N PRO A 49 11.63 28.79 19.72
CA PRO A 49 13.01 29.30 19.72
C PRO A 49 13.31 30.34 20.82
N ALA A 50 14.58 30.53 21.17
CA ALA A 50 15.03 31.75 21.86
C ALA A 50 16.53 32.05 21.66
N SER A 51 16.81 33.15 20.95
CA SER A 51 17.63 34.29 21.43
C SER A 51 18.54 34.89 20.34
N LEU A 52 18.21 36.11 19.91
CA LEU A 52 19.14 37.06 19.30
C LEU A 52 20.02 37.69 20.38
N PRO A 53 21.28 38.05 20.06
CA PRO A 53 21.58 39.48 19.97
C PRO A 53 22.51 39.84 18.79
N SER A 54 22.49 41.12 18.38
CA SER A 54 23.41 41.78 17.43
C SER A 54 23.93 43.08 18.06
N PRO A 55 24.91 43.82 17.50
CA PRO A 55 26.02 43.49 16.58
C PRO A 55 27.38 44.10 17.07
N VAL A 56 28.50 43.94 16.35
CA VAL A 56 29.67 44.89 16.20
C VAL A 56 30.77 44.24 15.28
N PRO A 57 31.60 45.01 14.54
CA PRO A 57 31.90 44.75 13.12
C PRO A 57 33.37 44.39 12.73
N GLN A 58 33.55 44.06 11.43
CA GLN A 58 34.79 43.92 10.63
C GLN A 58 35.54 42.58 10.84
N VAL A 59 36.06 41.85 9.84
CA VAL A 59 36.89 42.19 8.66
C VAL A 59 36.76 41.09 7.59
N THR A 60 36.68 41.47 6.31
CA THR A 60 36.76 40.56 5.14
C THR A 60 38.18 40.01 4.95
N PRO A 61 38.32 38.72 4.59
CA PRO A 61 39.30 38.31 3.59
C PRO A 61 38.66 37.48 2.47
N GLU A 62 38.83 37.91 1.22
CA GLU A 62 38.50 37.18 -0.01
C GLU A 62 39.41 35.95 -0.20
N ILE A 63 38.89 34.72 -0.28
CA ILE A 63 39.45 33.59 -1.07
C ILE A 63 38.32 32.54 -1.35
N PRO A 64 38.44 31.67 -2.38
CA PRO A 64 37.80 31.71 -3.69
C PRO A 64 36.51 30.87 -3.80
N VAL A 65 35.66 31.19 -4.79
CA VAL A 65 34.47 30.42 -5.17
C VAL A 65 34.87 29.00 -5.60
N PRO A 66 34.39 27.92 -4.94
CA PRO A 66 34.42 26.60 -5.54
C PRO A 66 33.28 26.52 -6.56
N ASP A 67 33.68 26.11 -7.76
CA ASP A 67 32.85 25.85 -8.93
C ASP A 67 31.57 25.10 -8.52
N ALA A 68 30.42 25.71 -8.78
CA ALA A 68 29.10 25.09 -8.63
C ALA A 68 28.91 24.10 -9.78
N GLY A 69 29.69 23.02 -9.75
CA GLY A 69 29.39 21.80 -10.49
C GLY A 69 28.11 21.23 -9.90
N THR A 70 27.00 21.48 -10.59
CA THR A 70 25.71 20.85 -10.38
C THR A 70 25.87 19.38 -10.75
N ALA A 71 26.49 18.60 -9.85
CA ALA A 71 26.27 17.17 -9.84
C ALA A 71 24.87 17.00 -9.26
N ASP A 72 23.91 16.85 -10.16
CA ASP A 72 22.62 16.24 -9.88
C ASP A 72 22.87 15.04 -8.95
N PRO A 73 22.23 14.93 -7.78
CA PRO A 73 22.26 13.66 -7.07
C PRO A 73 21.67 12.64 -8.03
N ALA A 74 22.52 11.73 -8.53
CA ALA A 74 22.07 10.57 -9.29
C ALA A 74 20.91 9.93 -8.51
N PRO A 75 19.79 9.56 -9.16
CA PRO A 75 18.65 8.98 -8.48
C PRO A 75 19.16 7.82 -7.62
N SER A 76 18.96 7.99 -6.31
CA SER A 76 19.29 7.01 -5.29
C SER A 76 18.48 5.75 -5.58
N SER A 77 19.16 4.62 -5.75
CA SER A 77 18.64 3.25 -5.74
C SER A 77 17.23 3.07 -6.32
N GLU A 78 17.13 2.63 -7.57
CA GLU A 78 15.87 2.20 -8.20
C GLU A 78 15.11 1.27 -7.24
N ALA A 79 14.11 1.80 -6.55
CA ALA A 79 13.23 1.02 -5.70
C ALA A 79 12.55 -0.01 -6.61
N GLN A 80 12.86 -1.29 -6.41
CA GLN A 80 12.25 -2.33 -7.21
C GLN A 80 10.78 -2.46 -6.81
N PRO A 81 9.86 -2.58 -7.78
CA PRO A 81 8.47 -2.83 -7.45
C PRO A 81 8.32 -4.17 -6.74
N ILE A 82 7.42 -4.20 -5.77
CA ILE A 82 7.01 -5.38 -5.02
C ILE A 82 5.63 -5.77 -5.54
N LEU A 83 5.45 -7.05 -5.82
CA LEU A 83 4.13 -7.57 -6.17
C LEU A 83 3.29 -7.68 -4.89
N CYS A 84 2.14 -7.02 -4.88
CA CYS A 84 1.26 -7.01 -3.72
C CYS A 84 -0.20 -7.19 -4.11
N ASP A 85 -0.95 -7.85 -3.22
CA ASP A 85 -2.36 -7.60 -3.09
C ASP A 85 -2.59 -6.26 -2.39
N VAL A 86 -3.46 -5.43 -2.98
CA VAL A 86 -3.72 -4.06 -2.52
C VAL A 86 -5.19 -3.92 -2.15
N LEU A 87 -5.45 -3.37 -0.97
CA LEU A 87 -6.77 -2.94 -0.51
C LEU A 87 -6.79 -1.46 -0.15
N PHE A 88 -7.96 -0.84 -0.24
CA PHE A 88 -8.16 0.48 0.32
C PHE A 88 -8.16 0.39 1.85
N GLY A 89 -7.36 1.24 2.52
CA GLY A 89 -7.42 1.40 3.97
C GLY A 89 -8.44 2.48 4.36
N GLU A 90 -7.94 3.65 4.71
CA GLU A 90 -8.75 4.79 5.18
C GLU A 90 -8.24 6.13 4.63
N ASP A 91 -9.12 7.14 4.61
CA ASP A 91 -8.68 8.52 4.41
C ASP A 91 -7.98 9.00 5.69
N ILE A 92 -6.77 9.55 5.54
CA ILE A 92 -6.07 10.20 6.64
C ILE A 92 -6.49 11.67 6.70
N ASP A 93 -6.37 12.37 5.57
CA ASP A 93 -6.71 13.78 5.44
C ASP A 93 -7.02 14.16 3.96
N GLY A 94 -7.01 15.48 3.67
CA GLY A 94 -7.30 16.01 2.34
C GLY A 94 -6.30 15.59 1.27
N ASP A 95 -5.06 15.25 1.64
CA ASP A 95 -3.97 14.97 0.71
C ASP A 95 -3.46 13.53 0.81
N ARG A 96 -3.83 12.77 1.86
CA ARG A 96 -3.29 11.44 2.16
C ARG A 96 -4.37 10.40 2.47
N PHE A 97 -4.06 9.15 2.16
CA PHE A 97 -4.86 7.98 2.50
C PHE A 97 -3.94 6.78 2.72
N THR A 98 -4.45 5.73 3.37
CA THR A 98 -3.74 4.46 3.50
C THR A 98 -4.20 3.46 2.44
N VAL A 99 -3.24 2.71 1.92
CA VAL A 99 -3.47 1.44 1.24
C VAL A 99 -2.93 0.32 2.12
N LEU A 100 -3.59 -0.83 2.08
CA LEU A 100 -3.12 -2.02 2.77
C LEU A 100 -2.44 -2.91 1.74
N LEU A 101 -1.20 -3.30 2.00
CA LEU A 101 -0.38 -4.11 1.09
C LEU A 101 -0.07 -5.46 1.73
N ASP A 102 -0.20 -6.52 0.95
CA ASP A 102 0.21 -7.86 1.32
C ASP A 102 1.07 -8.43 0.20
N ASP A 103 2.31 -8.82 0.49
CA ASP A 103 3.24 -9.24 -0.55
C ASP A 103 2.92 -10.64 -1.05
N VAL A 104 2.99 -10.81 -2.37
CA VAL A 104 2.72 -12.09 -3.03
C VAL A 104 3.85 -12.40 -4.01
N VAL A 105 3.98 -13.68 -4.37
CA VAL A 105 5.07 -14.18 -5.22
C VAL A 105 4.49 -14.91 -6.42
N TRP A 106 4.98 -14.57 -7.62
CA TRP A 106 4.75 -15.35 -8.83
C TRP A 106 5.63 -16.59 -8.82
N VAL A 107 5.03 -17.76 -8.67
CA VAL A 107 5.73 -19.04 -8.77
C VAL A 107 5.43 -19.65 -10.13
N ASN A 108 6.44 -19.77 -10.99
CA ASN A 108 6.26 -20.44 -12.28
C ASN A 108 6.19 -21.96 -12.08
N TRP A 109 5.42 -22.63 -12.95
CA TRP A 109 5.26 -24.09 -12.90
C TRP A 109 6.58 -24.87 -13.10
N ASP A 110 7.58 -24.25 -13.72
CA ASP A 110 8.90 -24.83 -13.98
C ASP A 110 9.97 -24.40 -12.96
N ASP A 111 9.63 -23.54 -12.01
CA ASP A 111 10.54 -23.13 -10.92
C ASP A 111 10.53 -24.16 -9.80
N VAL A 112 11.29 -25.23 -10.00
CA VAL A 112 11.40 -26.35 -9.06
C VAL A 112 11.92 -25.94 -7.68
N ASP A 113 12.69 -24.85 -7.59
CA ASP A 113 13.26 -24.38 -6.33
C ASP A 113 12.18 -23.66 -5.51
N LEU A 114 11.43 -22.72 -6.12
CA LEU A 114 10.32 -22.03 -5.45
C LEU A 114 9.15 -22.98 -5.14
N ILE A 115 8.86 -23.93 -6.03
CA ILE A 115 7.83 -24.95 -5.79
C ILE A 115 8.16 -25.76 -4.53
N ALA A 116 9.40 -26.20 -4.37
CA ALA A 116 9.84 -26.94 -3.20
C ALA A 116 9.95 -26.05 -1.94
N GLU A 117 10.37 -24.79 -2.09
CA GLU A 117 10.45 -23.82 -1.00
C GLU A 117 9.08 -23.54 -0.38
N TYR A 118 8.06 -23.39 -1.22
CA TYR A 118 6.70 -23.05 -0.81
C TYR A 118 5.76 -24.25 -0.67
N GLY A 119 6.24 -25.47 -0.93
CA GLY A 119 5.46 -26.71 -0.78
C GLY A 119 4.29 -26.81 -1.77
N LEU A 120 4.52 -26.36 -3.02
CA LEU A 120 3.54 -26.27 -4.09
C LEU A 120 3.58 -27.47 -5.04
N GLU A 121 4.14 -28.62 -4.63
CA GLU A 121 4.31 -29.79 -5.51
C GLU A 121 2.99 -30.38 -6.02
N ASP A 122 1.90 -30.18 -5.27
CA ASP A 122 0.53 -30.59 -5.62
C ASP A 122 -0.34 -29.42 -6.11
N ALA A 123 0.23 -28.21 -6.29
CA ALA A 123 -0.51 -27.03 -6.74
C ALA A 123 -0.95 -27.17 -8.21
N TRP A 124 -2.05 -26.51 -8.54
CA TRP A 124 -2.63 -26.54 -9.88
C TRP A 124 -2.33 -25.23 -10.61
N PHE A 125 -1.32 -25.25 -11.48
CA PHE A 125 -0.87 -24.09 -12.25
C PHE A 125 -1.77 -23.88 -13.49
N ASP A 126 -2.90 -23.19 -13.32
CA ASP A 126 -3.87 -22.96 -14.41
C ASP A 126 -3.32 -22.10 -15.56
N ASN A 127 -2.37 -21.20 -15.26
CA ASN A 127 -1.87 -20.20 -16.21
C ASN A 127 -0.34 -20.18 -16.33
N ASP A 128 0.33 -21.32 -16.18
CA ASP A 128 1.81 -21.44 -16.11
C ASP A 128 2.44 -20.82 -14.84
N TYR A 129 1.63 -20.32 -13.92
CA TYR A 129 2.07 -19.80 -12.62
C TYR A 129 1.02 -20.05 -11.54
N GLU A 130 1.47 -19.94 -10.29
CA GLU A 130 0.65 -19.88 -9.09
C GLU A 130 1.00 -18.58 -8.35
N LEU A 131 -0.01 -17.83 -7.91
CA LEU A 131 0.17 -16.70 -7.01
C LEU A 131 0.26 -17.23 -5.57
N TYR A 132 1.46 -17.21 -5.02
CA TYR A 132 1.71 -17.69 -3.67
C TYR A 132 1.71 -16.53 -2.68
N ASN A 133 1.01 -16.72 -1.56
CA ASN A 133 1.04 -15.86 -0.40
C ASN A 133 1.42 -16.71 0.82
N ALA A 134 2.56 -16.40 1.43
CA ALA A 134 3.11 -17.19 2.53
C ALA A 134 2.35 -16.99 3.85
N GLU A 135 1.94 -15.75 4.11
CA GLU A 135 1.25 -15.33 5.32
C GLU A 135 0.43 -14.09 5.00
N GLU A 136 -0.90 -14.24 4.90
CA GLU A 136 -1.80 -13.12 4.58
C GLU A 136 -1.75 -12.07 5.72
N ALA A 137 -1.01 -10.98 5.48
CA ALA A 137 -0.69 -9.98 6.50
C ALA A 137 -0.62 -8.57 5.90
N PHE A 138 -1.80 -7.95 5.73
CA PHE A 138 -1.94 -6.60 5.24
C PHE A 138 -1.25 -5.52 6.11
N ILE A 139 -0.23 -4.87 5.55
CA ILE A 139 0.53 -3.76 6.16
C ILE A 139 0.02 -2.41 5.61
N PRO A 140 -0.35 -1.45 6.47
CA PRO A 140 -0.77 -0.12 6.02
C PRO A 140 0.43 0.71 5.55
N MET A 141 0.31 1.28 4.34
CA MET A 141 1.25 2.23 3.75
C MET A 141 0.54 3.52 3.32
N ILE A 142 1.27 4.63 3.28
CA ILE A 142 0.68 5.95 2.97
C ILE A 142 0.81 6.26 1.48
N ALA A 143 -0.30 6.65 0.86
CA ALA A 143 -0.37 7.17 -0.51
C ALA A 143 -0.88 8.61 -0.52
N PHE A 144 -0.52 9.36 -1.57
CA PHE A 144 -0.81 10.78 -1.69
C PHE A 144 -1.76 11.09 -2.86
N LYS A 145 -2.67 12.03 -2.65
CA LYS A 145 -3.64 12.54 -3.64
C LYS A 145 -3.07 13.70 -4.48
N ASN A 146 -1.98 14.33 -4.02
CA ASN A 146 -1.42 15.54 -4.61
C ASN A 146 -0.43 15.30 -5.77
N GLY A 147 -0.37 14.07 -6.29
CA GLY A 147 0.54 13.67 -7.38
C GLY A 147 1.89 13.13 -6.93
N ASN A 148 2.15 13.01 -5.61
CA ASN A 148 3.34 12.34 -5.10
C ASN A 148 3.27 10.80 -5.16
N THR A 149 2.08 10.25 -5.44
CA THR A 149 1.89 8.83 -5.76
C THR A 149 1.28 8.73 -7.15
N GLU A 150 1.89 7.91 -8.01
CA GLU A 150 1.38 7.62 -9.34
C GLU A 150 0.47 6.38 -9.31
N PHE A 151 -0.69 6.46 -9.98
CA PHE A 151 -1.65 5.35 -10.03
C PHE A 151 -1.85 4.92 -11.48
N PHE A 152 -1.77 3.62 -11.72
CA PHE A 152 -2.02 3.02 -13.02
C PHE A 152 -2.99 1.85 -12.86
N MET A 153 -4.05 1.84 -13.66
CA MET A 153 -5.07 0.79 -13.65
C MET A 153 -5.21 0.16 -15.03
N VAL A 154 -5.58 -1.12 -15.07
CA VAL A 154 -5.84 -1.83 -16.33
C VAL A 154 -7.05 -1.21 -17.01
N ASP A 155 -6.89 -0.83 -18.28
CA ASP A 155 -8.01 -0.46 -19.13
C ASP A 155 -8.73 -1.72 -19.58
N TRP A 156 -9.78 -2.10 -18.86
CA TRP A 156 -10.61 -3.26 -19.13
C TRP A 156 -11.48 -3.12 -20.39
N GLU A 157 -11.58 -1.92 -20.96
CA GLU A 157 -12.26 -1.69 -22.24
C GLU A 157 -11.29 -1.82 -23.44
N ASP A 158 -9.98 -1.85 -23.19
CA ASP A 158 -8.96 -2.05 -24.22
C ASP A 158 -8.68 -3.54 -24.43
N ASP A 159 -8.78 -4.01 -25.68
CA ASP A 159 -8.42 -5.37 -26.10
C ASP A 159 -6.96 -5.73 -25.76
N PHE A 160 -6.08 -4.73 -25.57
CA PHE A 160 -4.69 -4.92 -25.19
C PHE A 160 -4.43 -4.93 -23.68
N LEU A 161 -5.45 -4.68 -22.85
CA LEU A 161 -5.42 -4.75 -21.37
C LEU A 161 -4.18 -4.07 -20.76
N ARG A 162 -3.88 -2.86 -21.24
CA ARG A 162 -2.72 -2.09 -20.76
C ARG A 162 -3.08 -1.33 -19.50
N SER A 163 -2.11 -1.13 -18.61
CA SER A 163 -2.26 -0.18 -17.52
C SER A 163 -2.11 1.26 -18.03
N VAL A 164 -3.06 2.11 -17.66
CA VAL A 164 -3.11 3.54 -18.01
C VAL A 164 -3.07 4.39 -16.75
N PRO A 165 -2.46 5.59 -16.78
CA PRO A 165 -2.44 6.48 -15.62
C PRO A 165 -3.85 6.97 -15.30
N VAL A 166 -4.20 6.96 -14.01
CA VAL A 166 -5.48 7.46 -13.49
C VAL A 166 -5.23 8.49 -12.39
N SER A 167 -6.24 9.32 -12.12
CA SER A 167 -6.18 10.23 -10.98
C SER A 167 -6.32 9.48 -9.65
N SER A 168 -5.87 10.09 -8.55
CA SER A 168 -6.06 9.52 -7.20
C SER A 168 -7.54 9.32 -6.87
N ASP A 169 -8.42 10.22 -7.32
CA ASP A 169 -9.86 10.14 -7.07
C ASP A 169 -10.49 8.93 -7.80
N GLU A 170 -10.09 8.70 -9.05
CA GLU A 170 -10.50 7.53 -9.83
C GLU A 170 -9.98 6.24 -9.18
N PHE A 171 -8.71 6.21 -8.78
CA PHE A 171 -8.13 5.06 -8.07
C PHE A 171 -8.87 4.75 -6.76
N ILE A 172 -9.10 5.77 -5.92
CA ILE A 172 -9.82 5.59 -4.63
C ILE A 172 -11.25 5.11 -4.87
N ALA A 173 -11.95 5.70 -5.84
CA ALA A 173 -13.31 5.30 -6.18
C ALA A 173 -13.37 3.85 -6.65
N PHE A 174 -12.41 3.43 -7.47
CA PHE A 174 -12.27 2.05 -7.91
C PHE A 174 -12.02 1.11 -6.73
N MET A 175 -11.01 1.36 -5.91
CA MET A 175 -10.62 0.47 -4.81
C MET A 175 -11.73 0.32 -3.77
N ARG A 176 -12.48 1.38 -3.46
CA ARG A 176 -13.63 1.33 -2.54
C ARG A 176 -14.82 0.53 -3.07
N GLY A 177 -14.92 0.39 -4.39
CA GLY A 177 -15.98 -0.38 -5.03
C GLY A 177 -15.73 -1.89 -5.05
N ARG A 178 -14.54 -2.34 -4.62
CA ARG A 178 -14.12 -3.73 -4.70
C ARG A 178 -14.31 -4.47 -3.38
N GLU A 179 -14.69 -5.74 -3.49
CA GLU A 179 -14.72 -6.68 -2.35
C GLU A 179 -13.43 -7.49 -2.23
N ALA A 180 -12.68 -7.63 -3.33
CA ALA A 180 -11.44 -8.40 -3.39
C ALA A 180 -10.21 -7.48 -3.62
N PRO A 181 -9.02 -7.89 -3.14
CA PRO A 181 -7.78 -7.17 -3.41
C PRO A 181 -7.54 -6.94 -4.90
N MET A 182 -6.74 -5.92 -5.19
CA MET A 182 -6.20 -5.66 -6.51
C MET A 182 -4.74 -6.11 -6.50
N LEU A 183 -4.38 -7.02 -7.40
CA LEU A 183 -2.98 -7.38 -7.61
C LEU A 183 -2.26 -6.23 -8.33
N ALA A 184 -1.13 -5.78 -7.79
CA ALA A 184 -0.38 -4.67 -8.36
C ALA A 184 1.12 -4.79 -8.10
N ASP A 185 1.90 -4.17 -8.99
CA ASP A 185 3.27 -3.77 -8.70
C ASP A 185 3.26 -2.46 -7.91
N VAL A 186 3.86 -2.48 -6.71
CA VAL A 186 3.89 -1.34 -5.78
C VAL A 186 5.32 -0.90 -5.54
N THR A 187 5.60 0.39 -5.72
CA THR A 187 6.91 0.98 -5.40
C THR A 187 6.80 1.76 -4.10
N ILE A 188 7.76 1.52 -3.20
CA ILE A 188 7.74 2.03 -1.82
C ILE A 188 9.05 2.77 -1.53
N GLU A 189 8.95 3.93 -0.89
CA GLU A 189 10.08 4.67 -0.32
C GLU A 189 9.80 4.97 1.16
N GLY A 190 10.43 4.20 2.05
CA GLY A 190 10.13 4.26 3.49
C GLY A 190 8.72 3.74 3.79
N GLU A 191 7.86 4.59 4.36
CA GLU A 191 6.45 4.27 4.67
C GLU A 191 5.48 4.76 3.58
N TYR A 192 6.02 5.28 2.47
CA TYR A 192 5.25 5.92 1.41
C TYR A 192 5.21 5.07 0.16
N VAL A 193 4.03 4.99 -0.43
CA VAL A 193 3.83 4.44 -1.77
C VAL A 193 4.06 5.54 -2.79
N THR A 194 4.98 5.30 -3.72
CA THR A 194 5.33 6.24 -4.80
C THR A 194 4.66 5.86 -6.12
N ALA A 195 4.36 4.57 -6.32
CA ALA A 195 3.59 4.11 -7.47
C ALA A 195 2.78 2.84 -7.16
N ILE A 196 1.58 2.74 -7.73
CA ILE A 196 0.76 1.53 -7.75
C ILE A 196 0.36 1.26 -9.20
N ARG A 197 0.63 0.05 -9.70
CA ARG A 197 0.28 -0.37 -11.06
C ARG A 197 -0.46 -1.70 -11.04
N GLU A 198 -1.77 -1.65 -11.31
CA GLU A 198 -2.59 -2.87 -11.43
C GLU A 198 -2.01 -3.83 -12.47
N ILE A 199 -1.99 -5.11 -12.12
CA ILE A 199 -1.56 -6.20 -12.99
C ILE A 199 -2.79 -6.97 -13.46
N TYR A 200 -2.83 -7.21 -14.76
CA TYR A 200 -3.78 -8.13 -15.35
C TYR A 200 -3.28 -9.58 -15.21
N VAL A 201 -4.14 -10.43 -14.66
CA VAL A 201 -3.94 -11.88 -14.51
C VAL A 201 -4.96 -12.56 -15.43
N PRO A 202 -4.53 -13.21 -16.53
CA PRO A 202 -5.44 -13.78 -17.53
C PRO A 202 -6.29 -14.96 -17.07
#